data_AF-X1MRF5-F1
#
_entry.id   AF-X1MRF5-F1
#
_cell.length_a   1.000
_cell.length_b   1.000
_cell.length_c   1.000
_cell.angle_alpha   90.00
_cell.angle_beta   90.00
_cell.angle_gamma   90.00
#
_symmetry.space_group_name_H-M   'P 1'
#
loop_
_entity.id
_entity.type
_entity.pdbx_description
1 polymer ?
#
loop_
_entity_poly.entity_id
_entity_poly.type
_entity_poly.pdbx_seq_one_letter_code
_entity_poly.pdbx_strand_id
1 'polypeptide(L)'
;MKQIPLFKPENLPPRILYEKLFENLPHLSWDKMGGGRPPTSRDFILKALIYKALRRIHSLTDIVFELKNNPSVLAVCAGDALSRIPSVERISSFLRNIPNQRLTKVRDVLVDTLIQEGVITAKIVALDSGPILANVKENNLKTSVKDRFDKDRRPKGDPEATL
;
A
#
# COMPACT_ATOMS: atom_id res chain seq x y z
N MET A 1 2.74 5.23 14.26
CA MET A 1 3.65 4.38 13.47
C MET A 1 4.53 5.27 12.62
N LYS A 2 5.86 5.12 12.70
CA LYS A 2 6.80 5.84 11.84
C LYS A 2 6.83 5.11 10.50
N GLN A 3 6.40 5.75 9.42
CA GLN A 3 6.45 5.15 8.09
C GLN A 3 7.93 5.12 7.65
N ILE A 4 8.51 3.93 7.51
CA ILE A 4 9.88 3.78 7.01
C ILE A 4 9.85 4.12 5.52
N PRO A 5 10.69 5.06 5.06
CA PRO A 5 10.71 5.42 3.65
C PRO A 5 11.30 4.28 2.81
N LEU A 6 10.54 3.85 1.78
CA LEU A 6 10.96 2.81 0.82
C LEU A 6 12.20 3.22 0.01
N PHE A 7 12.38 4.52 -0.22
CA PHE A 7 13.50 5.07 -0.97
C PHE A 7 14.11 6.24 -0.21
N LYS A 8 15.43 6.39 -0.33
CA LYS A 8 16.10 7.61 0.14
C LYS A 8 15.75 8.78 -0.79
N PRO A 9 15.59 10.02 -0.30
CA PRO A 9 15.19 11.15 -1.15
C PRO A 9 16.13 11.38 -2.32
N GLU A 10 17.42 11.13 -2.12
CA GLU A 10 18.47 11.26 -3.13
C GLU A 10 18.30 10.30 -4.33
N ASN A 11 17.52 9.23 -4.17
CA ASN A 11 17.24 8.29 -5.26
C ASN A 11 16.08 8.76 -6.16
N LEU A 12 15.32 9.77 -5.74
CA LEU A 12 14.25 10.32 -6.55
C LEU A 12 14.83 11.39 -7.49
N PRO A 13 14.31 11.50 -8.73
CA PRO A 13 14.75 12.55 -9.63
C PRO A 13 14.45 13.92 -9.00
N PRO A 14 15.29 14.94 -9.27
CA PRO A 14 15.15 16.29 -8.69
C PRO A 14 13.78 16.91 -8.99
N ARG A 15 13.13 16.46 -10.07
CA ARG A 15 11.73 16.75 -10.37
C ARG A 15 11.01 15.46 -10.76
N ILE A 16 10.04 15.06 -9.94
CA ILE A 16 9.13 13.95 -10.27
C ILE A 16 8.03 14.51 -11.16
N LEU A 17 7.91 13.97 -12.38
CA LEU A 17 6.79 14.26 -13.27
C LEU A 17 5.64 13.31 -12.93
N TYR A 18 4.76 13.73 -12.02
CA TYR A 18 3.65 12.91 -11.54
C TYR A 18 2.69 12.49 -12.65
N GLU A 19 2.54 13.31 -13.69
CA GLU A 19 1.74 12.99 -14.89
C GLU A 19 2.24 11.70 -15.53
N LYS A 20 3.50 11.70 -15.96
CA LYS A 20 4.16 10.52 -16.53
C LYS A 20 4.15 9.33 -15.56
N LEU A 21 4.37 9.56 -14.27
CA LEU A 21 4.34 8.49 -13.27
C LEU A 21 2.96 7.82 -13.22
N PHE A 22 1.89 8.62 -13.25
CA PHE A 22 0.52 8.12 -13.16
C PHE A 22 -0.06 7.61 -14.50
N GLU A 23 0.52 7.99 -15.64
CA GLU A 23 0.23 7.40 -16.95
C GLU A 23 0.62 5.91 -16.99
N ASN A 24 1.70 5.53 -16.28
CA ASN A 24 2.16 4.16 -16.21
C ASN A 24 1.39 3.30 -15.20
N LEU A 25 0.49 3.88 -14.40
CA LEU A 25 -0.31 3.10 -13.46
C LEU A 25 -1.35 2.27 -14.22
N PRO A 26 -1.42 0.94 -14.00
CA PRO A 26 -2.46 0.14 -14.59
C PRO A 26 -3.82 0.60 -14.07
N HIS A 27 -4.79 0.75 -14.97
CA HIS A 27 -6.16 1.03 -14.58
C HIS A 27 -6.71 -0.11 -13.74
N LEU A 28 -7.12 0.21 -12.51
CA LEU A 28 -7.80 -0.75 -11.67
C LEU A 28 -9.27 -0.79 -12.09
N SER A 29 -9.75 -1.97 -12.49
CA SER A 29 -11.18 -2.20 -12.65
C SER A 29 -11.83 -2.11 -11.28
N TRP A 30 -12.49 -0.98 -11.03
CA TRP A 30 -13.28 -0.78 -9.83
C TRP A 30 -14.69 -1.25 -10.09
N ASP A 31 -15.22 -2.06 -9.19
CA ASP A 31 -16.62 -2.47 -9.27
C ASP A 31 -17.47 -1.20 -9.26
N LYS A 32 -18.29 -1.05 -10.30
CA LYS A 32 -19.25 0.05 -10.36
C LYS A 32 -20.24 -0.16 -9.22
N MET A 33 -20.21 0.73 -8.22
CA MET A 33 -21.30 0.76 -7.26
C MET A 33 -22.55 1.25 -8.01
N GLY A 34 -23.65 0.50 -7.93
CA GLY A 34 -24.92 0.88 -8.53
C GLY A 34 -25.62 2.00 -7.75
N GLY A 35 -26.28 2.91 -8.49
CA GLY A 35 -27.24 3.90 -7.98
C GLY A 35 -26.68 5.07 -7.16
N GLY A 36 -27.09 6.30 -7.48
CA GLY A 36 -26.82 7.50 -6.67
C GLY A 36 -25.67 8.38 -7.18
N ARG A 37 -25.20 9.29 -6.32
CA ARG A 37 -24.13 10.24 -6.66
C ARG A 37 -22.85 9.48 -7.03
N PRO A 38 -22.15 9.82 -8.13
CA PRO A 38 -20.91 9.17 -8.50
C PRO A 38 -19.92 9.20 -7.32
N PRO A 39 -19.40 8.03 -6.91
CA PRO A 39 -18.40 7.98 -5.86
C PRO A 39 -17.13 8.71 -6.30
N THR A 40 -16.33 9.19 -5.35
CA THR A 40 -14.99 9.69 -5.69
C THR A 40 -14.21 8.59 -6.40
N SER A 41 -13.53 8.95 -7.48
CA SER A 41 -12.68 8.01 -8.23
C SER A 41 -11.69 7.32 -7.29
N ARG A 42 -11.70 5.98 -7.31
CA ARG A 42 -10.75 5.17 -6.55
C ARG A 42 -9.34 5.31 -7.10
N ASP A 43 -9.18 5.52 -8.41
CA ASP A 43 -7.90 5.87 -9.04
C ASP A 43 -7.36 7.19 -8.49
N PHE A 44 -8.23 8.19 -8.30
CA PHE A 44 -7.82 9.45 -7.68
C PHE A 44 -7.31 9.23 -6.25
N ILE A 45 -8.03 8.45 -5.44
CA ILE A 45 -7.58 8.15 -4.07
C ILE A 45 -6.23 7.40 -4.07
N LEU A 46 -6.05 6.43 -4.97
CA LEU A 46 -4.79 5.70 -5.11
C LEU A 46 -3.63 6.63 -5.52
N LYS A 47 -3.82 7.47 -6.53
CA LYS A 47 -2.83 8.47 -6.97
C LYS A 47 -2.45 9.44 -5.84
N ALA A 48 -3.44 9.92 -5.09
CA ALA A 48 -3.21 10.78 -3.92
C ALA A 48 -2.40 10.08 -2.82
N LEU A 49 -2.64 8.78 -2.58
CA LEU A 49 -1.88 7.98 -1.61
C LEU A 49 -0.45 7.70 -2.07
N ILE A 50 -0.23 7.46 -3.37
CA ILE A 50 1.11 7.33 -3.95
C ILE A 50 1.86 8.66 -3.82
N TYR A 51 1.22 9.78 -4.18
CA TYR A 51 1.78 11.12 -3.99
C TYR A 51 2.15 11.37 -2.52
N LYS A 52 1.24 11.05 -1.58
CA LYS A 52 1.49 11.14 -0.13
C LYS A 52 2.75 10.37 0.26
N ALA A 53 2.93 9.14 -0.25
CA ALA A 53 4.10 8.31 0.05
C ALA A 53 5.40 8.89 -0.53
N LEU A 54 5.38 9.34 -1.79
CA LEU A 54 6.55 9.92 -2.47
C LEU A 54 6.99 11.24 -1.81
N ARG A 55 6.04 12.07 -1.39
CA ARG A 55 6.30 13.34 -0.69
C ARG A 55 6.52 13.20 0.81
N ARG A 56 6.39 11.99 1.36
CA ARG A 56 6.49 11.72 2.81
C ARG A 56 5.53 12.57 3.63
N ILE A 57 4.32 12.78 3.11
CA ILE A 57 3.24 13.42 3.85
C ILE A 57 2.73 12.40 4.87
N HIS A 58 2.63 12.80 6.14
CA HIS A 58 2.46 11.85 7.23
C HIS A 58 0.99 11.52 7.48
N SER A 59 0.11 12.53 7.54
CA SER A 59 -1.31 12.33 7.87
C SER A 59 -2.23 12.34 6.64
N LEU A 60 -3.45 11.83 6.82
CA LEU A 60 -4.52 11.95 5.82
C LEU A 60 -5.07 13.38 5.72
N THR A 61 -5.00 14.14 6.80
CA THR A 61 -5.40 15.54 6.81
C THR A 61 -4.46 16.39 5.96
N ASP A 62 -3.16 16.14 6.08
CA ASP A 62 -2.13 16.86 5.32
C ASP A 62 -2.27 16.64 3.81
N ILE A 63 -2.61 15.43 3.36
CA ILE A 63 -2.84 15.19 1.92
C ILE A 63 -4.11 15.90 1.43
N VAL A 64 -5.17 15.98 2.24
CA VAL A 64 -6.36 16.76 1.88
C VAL A 64 -6.05 18.25 1.84
N PHE A 65 -5.25 18.76 2.78
CA PHE A 65 -4.78 20.14 2.79
C PHE A 65 -3.90 20.42 1.56
N GLU A 66 -2.96 19.54 1.24
CA GLU A 66 -2.09 19.67 0.07
C GLU A 66 -2.88 19.72 -1.24
N LEU A 67 -3.86 18.83 -1.42
CA LEU A 67 -4.71 18.81 -2.62
C LEU A 67 -5.56 20.08 -2.74
N LYS A 68 -5.93 20.71 -1.61
CA LYS A 68 -6.67 21.99 -1.61
C LYS A 68 -5.79 23.16 -2.05
N ASN A 69 -4.53 23.16 -1.63
CA ASN A 69 -3.62 24.30 -1.85
C ASN A 69 -2.75 24.16 -3.10
N ASN A 70 -2.70 22.98 -3.73
CA ASN A 70 -1.90 22.72 -4.93
C ASN A 70 -2.78 22.22 -6.09
N PRO A 71 -3.42 23.12 -6.87
CA PRO A 71 -4.26 22.75 -8.00
C PRO A 71 -3.56 21.88 -9.04
N SER A 72 -2.25 22.07 -9.25
CA SER A 72 -1.47 21.23 -10.16
C SER A 72 -1.42 19.77 -9.69
N VAL A 73 -1.22 19.53 -8.40
CA VAL A 73 -1.23 18.16 -7.85
C VAL A 73 -2.63 17.55 -7.94
N LEU A 74 -3.66 18.35 -7.65
CA LEU A 74 -5.04 17.94 -7.79
C LEU A 74 -5.37 17.53 -9.24
N ALA A 75 -4.96 18.32 -10.22
CA ALA A 75 -5.16 18.02 -11.63
C ALA A 75 -4.52 16.69 -12.02
N VAL A 76 -3.29 16.44 -11.57
CA VAL A 76 -2.57 15.21 -11.89
C VAL A 76 -3.16 13.97 -11.21
N CYS A 77 -3.68 14.12 -9.99
CA CYS A 77 -4.29 13.01 -9.27
C CYS A 77 -5.74 12.73 -9.71
N ALA A 78 -6.53 13.78 -9.96
CA ALA A 78 -7.98 13.68 -10.24
C ALA A 78 -8.35 13.79 -11.72
N GLY A 79 -7.44 14.27 -12.56
CA GLY A 79 -7.67 14.57 -13.98
C GLY A 79 -8.13 16.02 -14.25
N ASP A 80 -8.48 16.77 -13.21
CA ASP A 80 -8.94 18.17 -13.30
C ASP A 80 -8.60 18.95 -12.02
N ALA A 81 -8.11 20.18 -12.17
CA ALA A 81 -7.77 21.11 -11.10
C ALA A 81 -8.99 21.59 -10.28
N LEU A 82 -10.20 21.44 -10.81
CA LEU A 82 -11.45 21.82 -10.13
C LEU A 82 -12.19 20.61 -9.53
N SER A 83 -11.55 19.44 -9.55
CA SER A 83 -12.12 18.21 -9.01
C SER A 83 -12.45 18.33 -7.53
N ARG A 84 -13.56 17.69 -7.13
CA ARG A 84 -13.92 17.59 -5.72
C ARG A 84 -12.91 16.69 -4.98
N ILE A 85 -12.25 17.27 -3.98
CA ILE A 85 -11.28 16.57 -3.13
C ILE A 85 -12.00 15.56 -2.20
N PRO A 86 -11.51 14.32 -2.06
CA PRO A 86 -12.04 13.36 -1.11
C PRO A 86 -11.88 13.85 0.33
N SER A 87 -12.85 13.54 1.19
CA SER A 87 -12.68 13.75 2.62
C SER A 87 -11.71 12.73 3.22
N VAL A 88 -11.20 13.03 4.42
CA VAL A 88 -10.30 12.13 5.16
C VAL A 88 -10.96 10.77 5.39
N GLU A 89 -12.25 10.75 5.69
CA GLU A 89 -13.05 9.53 5.93
C GLU A 89 -13.13 8.69 4.66
N ARG A 90 -13.24 9.30 3.48
CA ARG A 90 -13.25 8.57 2.20
C ARG A 90 -11.91 7.92 1.93
N ILE A 91 -10.79 8.63 2.15
CA ILE A 91 -9.45 8.07 1.98
C ILE A 91 -9.20 6.95 3.00
N SER A 92 -9.62 7.15 4.25
CA SER A 92 -9.53 6.15 5.32
C SER A 92 -10.36 4.90 5.00
N SER A 93 -11.59 5.08 4.52
CA SER A 93 -12.48 4.00 4.07
C SER A 93 -11.87 3.21 2.91
N PHE A 94 -11.25 3.89 1.94
CA PHE A 94 -10.52 3.24 0.86
C PHE A 94 -9.41 2.34 1.40
N LEU A 95 -8.55 2.85 2.29
CA LEU A 95 -7.46 2.07 2.89
C LEU A 95 -7.95 0.87 3.70
N ARG A 96 -9.07 1.02 4.42
CA ARG A 96 -9.65 -0.04 5.25
C ARG A 96 -10.31 -1.14 4.42
N ASN A 97 -11.03 -0.75 3.36
CA ASN A 97 -11.95 -1.64 2.66
C ASN A 97 -11.38 -2.22 1.37
N ILE A 98 -10.26 -1.67 0.86
CA ILE A 98 -9.64 -2.23 -0.35
C ILE A 98 -8.93 -3.56 -0.04
N PRO A 99 -9.26 -4.65 -0.75
CA PRO A 99 -8.52 -5.90 -0.60
C PRO A 99 -7.06 -5.68 -0.99
N ASN A 100 -6.12 -6.10 -0.13
CA ASN A 100 -4.68 -5.98 -0.38
C ASN A 100 -4.29 -6.59 -1.74
N GLN A 101 -4.91 -7.71 -2.10
CA GLN A 101 -4.71 -8.40 -3.39
C GLN A 101 -4.85 -7.46 -4.60
N ARG A 102 -5.73 -6.44 -4.56
CA ARG A 102 -5.86 -5.49 -5.67
C ARG A 102 -4.64 -4.59 -5.80
N LEU A 103 -4.10 -4.11 -4.69
CA LEU A 103 -2.88 -3.29 -4.67
C LEU A 103 -1.65 -4.13 -5.05
N THR A 104 -1.60 -5.37 -4.59
CA THR A 104 -0.56 -6.33 -4.96
C THR A 104 -0.57 -6.58 -6.47
N LYS A 105 -1.75 -6.74 -7.08
CA LYS A 105 -1.88 -6.88 -8.54
C LYS A 105 -1.35 -5.67 -9.32
N VAL A 106 -1.54 -4.44 -8.83
CA VAL A 106 -0.92 -3.25 -9.45
C VAL A 106 0.60 -3.36 -9.44
N ARG A 107 1.17 -3.70 -8.27
CA ARG A 107 2.61 -3.88 -8.13
C ARG A 107 3.12 -4.97 -9.07
N ASP A 108 2.47 -6.12 -9.11
CA ASP A 108 2.90 -7.26 -9.90
C ASP A 108 2.89 -6.91 -11.39
N VAL A 109 1.82 -6.27 -11.90
CA VAL A 109 1.76 -5.77 -13.29
C VAL A 109 2.90 -4.80 -13.60
N LEU A 110 3.17 -3.84 -12.72
CA LEU A 110 4.28 -2.89 -12.94
C LEU A 110 5.65 -3.59 -12.96
N VAL A 111 5.87 -4.56 -12.07
CA VAL A 111 7.11 -5.35 -12.03
C VAL A 111 7.25 -6.21 -13.28
N ASP A 112 6.18 -6.86 -13.72
CA ASP A 112 6.15 -7.67 -14.93
C ASP A 112 6.49 -6.83 -16.17
N THR A 113 5.91 -5.63 -16.29
CA THR A 113 6.27 -4.68 -17.37
C THR A 113 7.76 -4.35 -17.35
N LEU A 114 8.32 -4.04 -16.19
CA LEU A 114 9.75 -3.73 -16.05
C LEU A 114 10.66 -4.92 -16.36
N ILE A 115 10.22 -6.16 -16.12
CA ILE A 115 10.92 -7.37 -16.53
C ILE A 115 10.88 -7.52 -18.06
N GLN A 116 9.70 -7.35 -18.66
CA GLN A 116 9.52 -7.47 -20.12
C GLN A 116 10.33 -6.42 -20.90
N GLU A 117 10.42 -5.20 -20.38
CA GLU A 117 11.25 -4.13 -20.93
C GLU A 117 12.75 -4.32 -20.69
N GLY A 118 13.15 -5.35 -19.92
CA GLY A 118 14.54 -5.64 -19.61
C GLY A 118 15.18 -4.72 -18.59
N VAL A 119 14.41 -3.84 -17.94
CA VAL A 119 14.87 -2.96 -16.86
C VAL A 119 15.20 -3.79 -15.61
N ILE A 120 14.35 -4.75 -15.28
CA ILE A 120 14.60 -5.74 -14.21
C ILE A 120 15.18 -6.99 -14.85
N THR A 121 16.46 -7.25 -14.59
CA THR A 121 17.16 -8.43 -15.11
C THR A 121 16.97 -9.70 -14.27
N ALA A 122 16.43 -9.57 -13.05
CA ALA A 122 16.24 -10.67 -12.09
C ALA A 122 17.51 -11.51 -11.77
N LYS A 123 18.72 -10.98 -12.01
CA LYS A 123 19.98 -11.69 -11.74
C LYS A 123 20.22 -12.01 -10.26
N ILE A 124 19.70 -11.16 -9.38
CA ILE A 124 19.81 -11.30 -7.93
C ILE A 124 18.41 -11.10 -7.37
N VAL A 125 17.94 -12.07 -6.59
CA VAL A 125 16.68 -11.98 -5.85
C VAL A 125 17.01 -12.03 -4.37
N ALA A 126 16.70 -10.94 -3.66
CA ALA A 126 16.77 -10.90 -2.21
C ALA A 126 15.39 -11.24 -1.66
N LEU A 127 15.30 -12.32 -0.89
CA LEU A 127 14.10 -12.73 -0.19
C LEU A 127 14.24 -12.35 1.28
N ASP A 128 13.32 -11.52 1.77
CA ASP A 128 13.19 -11.24 3.20
C ASP A 128 12.08 -12.13 3.76
N SER A 129 12.42 -12.97 4.74
CA SER A 129 11.44 -13.78 5.45
C SER A 129 10.75 -12.91 6.49
N GLY A 130 9.51 -12.51 6.20
CA GLY A 130 8.66 -11.89 7.21
C GLY A 130 8.31 -12.91 8.31
N PRO A 131 8.25 -12.50 9.59
CA PRO A 131 7.81 -13.40 10.66
C PRO A 131 6.36 -13.82 10.41
N ILE A 132 6.13 -15.12 10.31
CA ILE A 132 4.79 -15.70 10.25
C ILE A 132 4.31 -15.87 11.69
N LEU A 133 3.11 -15.39 11.99
CA LEU A 133 2.49 -15.67 13.29
C LEU A 133 2.21 -17.17 13.37
N ALA A 134 2.97 -17.88 14.20
CA ALA A 134 2.66 -19.26 14.53
C ALA A 134 1.28 -19.30 15.19
N ASN A 135 0.38 -20.15 14.67
CA ASN A 135 -1.00 -20.28 15.15
C ASN A 135 -1.07 -21.09 16.45
N VAL A 136 -0.26 -20.71 17.42
CA VAL A 136 -0.11 -21.39 18.71
C VAL A 136 -0.35 -20.39 19.83
N LYS A 137 -1.15 -20.79 20.83
CA LYS A 137 -1.47 -19.94 21.99
C LYS A 137 -0.23 -19.61 22.82
N GLU A 138 0.79 -20.46 22.74
CA GLU A 138 2.10 -20.33 23.37
C GLU A 138 2.85 -19.07 22.92
N ASN A 139 2.60 -18.56 21.71
CA ASN A 139 3.22 -17.34 21.17
C ASN A 139 2.66 -16.06 21.81
N ASN A 140 1.49 -16.14 22.46
CA ASN A 140 0.92 -15.00 23.20
C ASN A 140 1.43 -15.01 24.64
N LEU A 141 2.38 -14.12 24.95
CA LEU A 141 2.96 -14.02 26.30
C LEU A 141 1.92 -13.75 27.39
N LYS A 142 0.77 -13.13 27.05
CA LYS A 142 -0.33 -12.83 27.98
C LYS A 142 -1.22 -14.04 28.29
N THR A 143 -1.12 -15.12 27.50
CA THR A 143 -1.93 -16.33 27.71
C THR A 143 -1.21 -17.27 28.67
N SER A 144 -1.81 -17.56 29.84
CA SER A 144 -1.26 -18.60 30.72
C SER A 144 -1.39 -19.96 30.03
N VAL A 145 -0.25 -20.58 29.72
CA VAL A 145 -0.18 -21.92 29.13
C VAL A 145 0.62 -22.79 30.08
N LYS A 146 -0.02 -23.83 30.61
CA LYS A 146 0.65 -24.86 31.39
C LYS A 146 1.76 -25.50 30.56
N ASP A 147 2.93 -25.73 31.15
CA ASP A 147 4.08 -26.39 30.52
C ASP A 147 4.58 -25.67 29.25
N ARG A 148 4.51 -24.33 29.21
CA ARG A 148 4.93 -23.50 28.06
C ARG A 148 6.37 -23.77 27.60
N PHE A 149 7.27 -24.04 28.54
CA PHE A 149 8.70 -24.22 28.29
C PHE A 149 9.12 -25.69 28.21
N ASP A 150 8.16 -26.61 28.19
CA ASP A 150 8.43 -28.04 28.00
C ASP A 150 8.86 -28.29 26.55
N LYS A 151 10.06 -28.86 26.40
CA LYS A 151 10.68 -29.06 25.09
C LYS A 151 10.15 -30.28 24.34
N ASP A 152 9.57 -31.23 25.07
CA ASP A 152 9.03 -32.46 24.48
C ASP A 152 7.59 -32.27 24.02
N ARG A 153 6.96 -31.16 24.40
CA ARG A 153 5.57 -30.86 24.09
C ARG A 153 5.42 -30.14 22.76
N ARG A 154 4.76 -30.81 21.82
CA ARG A 154 4.39 -30.23 20.52
C ARG A 154 3.11 -29.38 20.60
N PRO A 155 3.10 -28.13 20.12
CA PRO A 155 1.89 -27.33 20.03
C PRO A 155 0.84 -27.95 19.09
N LYS A 156 -0.44 -27.91 19.46
CA LYS A 156 -1.51 -28.44 18.60
C LYS A 156 -1.67 -27.68 17.27
N GLY A 157 -1.42 -26.38 17.29
CA GLY A 157 -1.54 -25.51 16.12
C GLY A 157 -0.33 -25.55 15.19
N ASP A 158 0.74 -26.23 15.61
CA ASP A 158 1.95 -26.45 14.84
C ASP A 158 2.64 -27.76 15.29
N PRO A 159 2.15 -28.93 14.85
CA PRO A 159 2.69 -30.23 15.28
C PRO A 159 4.11 -30.52 14.80
N GLU A 160 4.56 -29.78 13.78
CA GLU A 160 5.91 -29.86 13.21
C GLU A 160 6.89 -28.91 13.92
N ALA A 161 6.38 -28.03 14.81
CA ALA A 161 7.23 -27.19 15.63
C ALA A 161 8.12 -28.07 16.52
N THR A 162 9.42 -27.99 16.23
CA THR A 162 10.50 -28.58 17.02
C THR A 162 11.29 -27.45 17.69
N LEU A 163 11.91 -27.76 18.83
CA LEU A 163 12.76 -26.84 19.59
C LEU A 163 14.24 -27.08 19.30
#